data_AF-A0A9P0LS46-F1
#
_entry.id   AF-A0A9P0LS46-F1
#
_cell.length_a   1.000
_cell.length_b   1.000
_cell.length_c   1.000
_cell.angle_alpha   90.00
_cell.angle_beta   90.00
_cell.angle_gamma   90.00
#
_symmetry.space_group_name_H-M   'P 1'
#
loop_
_entity.id
_entity.type
_entity.pdbx_description
1 polymer ?
#
loop_
_entity_poly.entity_id
_entity_poly.type
_entity_poly.pdbx_seq_one_letter_code
_entity_poly.pdbx_strand_id
1 'polypeptide(L)'
;MNHLKIDTELLISAIESKNCIWDIACDEYKNRDIKNAAFLEVAAVVVHEFDRLSEKEKHETVLLIQKRWKTARDAYVRDRAKL
;
A
#
# COMPACT_ATOMS: atom_id res chain seq x y z
N MET A 1 -0.36 -12.82 17.22
CA MET A 1 -0.42 -11.81 16.14
C MET A 1 0.84 -12.01 15.32
N ASN A 2 0.72 -12.67 14.16
CA ASN A 2 1.87 -12.93 13.28
C ASN A 2 2.48 -11.59 12.87
N HIS A 3 3.78 -11.42 13.11
CA HIS A 3 4.49 -10.19 12.77
C HIS A 3 4.78 -10.21 11.27
N LEU A 4 3.80 -9.83 10.45
CA LEU A 4 3.97 -9.73 9.00
C LEU A 4 5.00 -8.61 8.73
N LYS A 5 6.20 -9.01 8.30
CA LYS A 5 7.27 -8.08 7.97
C LYS A 5 7.06 -7.58 6.54
N ILE A 6 6.56 -6.36 6.40
CA ILE A 6 6.44 -5.69 5.11
C ILE A 6 7.77 -5.00 4.81
N ASP A 7 8.41 -5.38 3.70
CA ASP A 7 9.55 -4.65 3.16
C ASP A 7 9.06 -3.30 2.63
N THR A 8 9.57 -2.21 3.22
CA THR A 8 9.16 -0.85 2.87
C THR A 8 9.59 -0.46 1.46
N GLU A 9 10.77 -0.89 0.99
CA GLU A 9 11.29 -0.51 -0.32
C GLU A 9 10.50 -1.21 -1.43
N LEU A 10 10.23 -2.50 -1.23
CA LEU A 10 9.35 -3.25 -2.13
C LEU A 10 7.94 -2.66 -2.15
N LEU A 11 7.42 -2.27 -0.99
CA LEU A 11 6.11 -1.61 -0.90
C LEU A 11 6.09 -0.29 -1.68
N ILE A 12 7.09 0.57 -1.52
CA ILE A 12 7.16 1.85 -2.23
C ILE A 12 7.21 1.60 -3.74
N SER A 13 8.07 0.69 -4.19
CA SER A 13 8.19 0.33 -5.61
C SER A 13 6.88 -0.22 -6.19
N ALA A 14 6.18 -1.07 -5.45
CA ALA A 14 4.88 -1.60 -5.87
C ALA A 14 3.81 -0.50 -5.93
N ILE A 15 3.78 0.42 -4.97
CA ILE A 15 2.83 1.55 -4.93
C ILE A 15 3.10 2.54 -6.07
N GLU A 16 4.37 2.83 -6.37
CA GLU A 16 4.76 3.71 -7.48
C GLU A 16 4.21 3.23 -8.83
N SER A 17 4.13 1.91 -9.02
CA SER A 17 3.50 1.32 -10.23
C SER A 17 1.98 1.52 -10.34
N LYS A 18 1.32 2.03 -9.29
CA LYS A 18 -0.14 2.22 -9.22
C LYS A 18 -0.47 3.72 -9.15
N ASN A 19 -0.65 4.35 -10.31
CA ASN A 19 -0.95 5.79 -10.43
C ASN A 19 -2.14 6.23 -9.57
N CYS A 20 -3.20 5.41 -9.48
CA CYS A 20 -4.37 5.70 -8.64
C CYS A 20 -4.05 5.81 -7.12
N ILE A 21 -2.89 5.35 -6.68
CA ILE A 21 -2.40 5.49 -5.29
C ILE A 21 -1.27 6.52 -5.20
N TRP A 22 -0.34 6.52 -6.16
CA TRP A 22 0.88 7.34 -6.15
C TRP A 22 0.65 8.78 -6.60
N ASP A 23 -0.08 8.96 -7.69
CA ASP A 23 -0.21 10.26 -8.36
C ASP A 23 -1.50 10.98 -7.94
N ILE A 24 -1.37 12.14 -7.30
CA ILE A 24 -2.50 12.96 -6.83
C ILE A 24 -3.23 13.62 -8.01
N ALA A 25 -2.55 13.80 -9.15
CA ALA A 25 -3.11 14.40 -10.37
C ALA A 25 -3.87 13.38 -11.24
N CYS A 26 -3.72 12.09 -10.97
CA CYS A 26 -4.46 11.01 -11.64
C CYS A 26 -5.96 11.09 -11.30
N ASP A 27 -6.82 10.98 -12.33
CA ASP A 27 -8.28 11.08 -12.16
C ASP A 27 -8.82 10.00 -11.22
N GLU A 28 -8.24 8.79 -11.30
CA GLU A 28 -8.59 7.65 -10.46
C GLU A 28 -8.12 7.80 -9.00
N TYR A 29 -7.28 8.79 -8.67
CA TYR A 29 -6.77 8.99 -7.30
C TYR A 29 -7.89 9.21 -6.27
N LYS A 30 -9.01 9.80 -6.70
CA LYS A 30 -10.19 10.01 -5.84
C LYS A 30 -11.11 8.80 -5.80
N ASN A 31 -10.95 7.83 -6.71
CA ASN A 31 -11.79 6.65 -6.77
C ASN A 31 -11.38 5.63 -5.70
N ARG A 32 -12.28 5.40 -4.73
CA ARG A 32 -12.02 4.49 -3.62
C ARG A 32 -11.92 3.03 -4.06
N ASP A 33 -12.75 2.61 -5.01
CA ASP A 33 -12.84 1.21 -5.43
C ASP A 33 -11.62 0.81 -6.26
N ILE A 34 -11.16 1.69 -7.14
CA ILE A 34 -9.93 1.50 -7.91
C ILE A 34 -8.72 1.41 -6.97
N LYS A 35 -8.63 2.28 -5.96
CA LYS A 35 -7.56 2.19 -4.95
C LYS A 35 -7.61 0.89 -4.16
N ASN A 36 -8.80 0.45 -3.75
CA ASN A 36 -8.94 -0.81 -3.01
C ASN A 36 -8.44 -2.00 -3.86
N ALA A 37 -8.81 -2.05 -5.15
CA ALA A 37 -8.32 -3.05 -6.08
C ALA A 37 -6.79 -2.97 -6.24
N ALA A 38 -6.24 -1.78 -6.44
CA ALA A 38 -4.80 -1.58 -6.55
C ALA A 38 -4.04 -1.98 -5.27
N PHE A 39 -4.60 -1.74 -4.07
CA PHE A 39 -3.98 -2.20 -2.82
C PHE A 39 -4.03 -3.72 -2.65
N LEU A 40 -5.04 -4.41 -3.18
CA LEU A 40 -5.05 -5.87 -3.23
C LEU A 40 -3.94 -6.40 -4.14
N GLU A 41 -3.74 -5.80 -5.30
CA GLU A 41 -2.65 -6.16 -6.21
C GLU A 41 -1.28 -5.91 -5.56
N VAL A 42 -1.10 -4.76 -4.90
CA VAL A 42 0.12 -4.46 -4.14
C VAL A 42 0.33 -5.50 -3.03
N ALA A 43 -0.73 -5.91 -2.33
CA ALA A 43 -0.63 -6.93 -1.30
C ALA A 43 -0.16 -8.29 -1.84
N ALA A 44 -0.65 -8.69 -3.01
CA ALA A 44 -0.20 -9.92 -3.68
C ALA A 44 1.28 -9.88 -4.08
N VAL A 45 1.83 -8.69 -4.36
CA VAL A 45 3.26 -8.50 -4.69
C VAL A 45 4.14 -8.52 -3.44
N VAL A 46 3.70 -7.86 -2.36
CA VAL A 46 4.54 -7.61 -1.17
C VAL A 46 4.43 -8.72 -0.11
N VAL A 47 3.42 -9.58 -0.19
CA VAL A 47 3.18 -10.64 0.80
C VAL A 47 3.25 -12.01 0.13
N HIS A 48 4.18 -12.82 0.61
CA HIS A 48 4.32 -14.21 0.16
C HIS A 48 3.03 -14.99 0.43
N GLU A 49 2.59 -15.78 -0.55
CA GLU A 49 1.37 -16.62 -0.46
C GLU A 49 0.10 -15.84 -0.10
N PHE A 50 0.01 -14.56 -0.46
CA PHE A 50 -1.18 -13.73 -0.24
C PHE A 50 -2.47 -14.40 -0.76
N ASP A 51 -2.40 -15.07 -1.90
CA ASP A 51 -3.56 -15.75 -2.51
C ASP A 51 -4.08 -16.93 -1.67
N ARG A 52 -3.25 -17.49 -0.79
CA ARG A 52 -3.62 -18.59 0.13
C ARG A 52 -4.26 -18.10 1.42
N LEU A 53 -4.21 -16.80 1.69
CA LEU A 53 -4.85 -16.21 2.86
C LEU A 53 -6.37 -16.26 2.73
N SER A 54 -7.06 -16.39 3.86
CA SER A 54 -8.51 -16.19 3.89
C SER A 54 -8.88 -14.74 3.54
N GLU A 55 -10.11 -14.50 3.11
CA GLU A 55 -10.59 -13.14 2.79
C GLU A 55 -10.45 -12.18 3.99
N LYS A 56 -10.62 -12.69 5.21
CA LYS A 56 -10.36 -11.91 6.43
C LYS A 56 -8.88 -11.53 6.56
N GLU A 57 -7.98 -12.48 6.39
CA GLU A 57 -6.54 -12.24 6.48
C GLU A 57 -6.03 -11.33 5.34
N LYS A 58 -6.56 -11.48 4.12
CA LYS A 58 -6.29 -10.56 3.01
C LYS A 58 -6.73 -9.14 3.36
N HIS A 59 -7.92 -8.99 3.91
CA HIS A 59 -8.43 -7.69 4.35
C HIS A 59 -7.53 -7.05 5.42
N GLU A 60 -7.17 -7.80 6.47
CA GLU A 60 -6.28 -7.34 7.53
C GLU A 60 -4.88 -6.97 6.99
N THR A 61 -4.37 -7.76 6.05
CA THR A 61 -3.09 -7.52 5.37
C THR A 61 -3.11 -6.23 4.55
N VAL A 62 -4.17 -6.00 3.78
CA VAL A 62 -4.35 -4.76 3.00
C VAL A 62 -4.41 -3.54 3.94
N LEU A 63 -5.11 -3.63 5.06
CA LEU A 63 -5.14 -2.55 6.05
C LEU A 63 -3.75 -2.24 6.62
N LEU A 64 -2.94 -3.27 6.87
CA LEU A 64 -1.57 -3.10 7.34
C LEU A 64 -0.68 -2.42 6.29
N ILE A 65 -0.81 -2.83 5.01
CA ILE A 65 -0.09 -2.23 3.88
C ILE A 65 -0.45 -0.74 3.73
N GLN A 66 -1.75 -0.41 3.76
CA GLN A 66 -2.21 0.98 3.69
C GLN A 66 -1.63 1.83 4.83
N LYS A 67 -1.63 1.29 6.06
CA LYS A 67 -1.05 1.96 7.23
C LYS A 67 0.46 2.16 7.07
N ARG A 68 1.17 1.17 6.54
CA ARG A 68 2.62 1.23 6.31
C ARG A 68 2.97 2.27 5.25
N TRP A 69 2.25 2.28 4.13
CA TRP A 69 2.39 3.28 3.07
C TRP A 69 2.14 4.69 3.60
N LYS A 70 1.02 4.91 4.30
CA LYS A 70 0.70 6.21 4.89
C LYS A 70 1.82 6.69 5.81
N THR A 71 2.34 5.80 6.65
CA THR A 71 3.43 6.14 7.58
C THR A 71 4.71 6.55 6.85
N ALA A 72 5.10 5.82 5.79
CA ALA A 72 6.28 6.12 4.97
C ALA A 72 6.12 7.46 4.24
N ARG A 73 4.98 7.67 3.56
CA ARG A 73 4.67 8.91 2.86
C ARG A 73 4.63 10.11 3.82
N ASP A 74 3.96 9.98 4.96
CA ASP A 74 3.86 11.07 5.93
C ASP A 74 5.23 11.41 6.53
N ALA A 75 6.12 10.42 6.72
CA ALA A 75 7.49 10.66 7.13
C ALA A 75 8.28 11.45 6.07
N TYR A 76 8.19 11.05 4.81
CA TYR A 76 8.80 11.78 3.69
C TYR A 76 8.29 13.22 3.58
N VAL A 77 6.97 13.42 3.63
CA VAL A 77 6.36 14.77 3.56
C VAL A 77 6.84 15.66 4.71
N ARG A 78 6.88 15.13 5.95
CA ARG A 78 7.39 15.87 7.10
C ARG A 78 8.86 16.23 6.95
N ASP A 79 9.67 15.33 6.40
CA ASP A 79 11.10 15.58 6.21
C ASP A 79 11.34 16.62 5.12
N ARG A 80 10.64 16.50 3.99
CA ARG A 80 10.64 17.47 2.90
C ARG A 80 10.20 18.87 3.35
N ALA A 81 9.28 18.98 4.30
CA ALA A 81 8.79 20.25 4.82
C ALA A 81 9.77 20.98 5.77
N LYS A 82 10.87 20.33 6.17
CA LYS A 82 11.93 20.95 6.98
C LYS A 82 13.02 21.62 6.14
N LEU A 83 13.01 21.38 4.83
CA LEU A 83 13.89 22.01 3.83
C LEU A 83 13.21 23.25 3.27
#